data_AF-A0A7Y2P0H8-F1
#
_entry.id   AF-A0A7Y2P0H8-F1
#
_cell.length_a   1.000
_cell.length_b   1.000
_cell.length_c   1.000
_cell.angle_alpha   90.00
_cell.angle_beta   90.00
_cell.angle_gamma   90.00
#
_symmetry.space_group_name_H-M   'P 1'
#
loop_
_entity.id
_entity.type
_entity.pdbx_description
1 polymer ?
#
loop_
_entity_poly.entity_id
_entity_poly.type
_entity_poly.pdbx_seq_one_letter_code
_entity_poly.pdbx_strand_id
1 'polypeptide(L)'
;MKARWLLALPVLAALAGAVGGVLYLQGEGVTPRALAPYIEKRTSGHNAVIVAGGRWAGAVLRRLDRGEQAPYALPALAIGAQPVPAAAPVAGTPMLVASVDAARRAFAAALPGEVITFAPGVYRINGSLHAARPGTAGMPVVVRAERPGSVTIEFATREGFVVAAPYWTFENLDIRGACAQPAFCEHAFHVIGRGAHFVARNNTITDFNAHFKINGDRNGFPDNGLIEANTLTNSAPRPTHNPVTPVDLVAANGWIIRGNLITDFIKADGDRVSYGAFAKGAAANTVFERNVVLCEQKLQGLPGQRVGLSFGGGGTGKQYCRDRKCITEHDKGVMRANLVAACSDAGIYVNSAAGSRLTDNTLLDTAGVQVRYPESSAQLDGNLIDGAVTNRDGGVVREGDNRSGSVAALYAGLHPQRALFAAPGMLDLRWSGAAPRHSVQERLPDLCGAARPASMAYGAFEDFAACLAPRSALSSASTASNSAPN
;
A
#
# COMPACT_ATOMS: atom_id res chain seq x y z
N MET A 1 14.81 30.74 -49.98
CA MET A 1 14.71 29.27 -49.79
C MET A 1 15.90 28.64 -49.04
N LYS A 2 17.13 29.16 -49.10
CA LYS A 2 18.32 28.56 -48.43
C LYS A 2 18.34 28.68 -46.88
N ALA A 3 17.67 29.67 -46.28
CA ALA A 3 17.65 29.87 -44.82
C ALA A 3 16.78 28.85 -44.04
N ARG A 4 15.81 28.20 -44.70
CA ARG A 4 14.94 27.20 -44.06
C ARG A 4 15.65 25.87 -43.77
N TRP A 5 16.66 25.52 -44.57
CA TRP A 5 17.44 24.28 -44.40
C TRP A 5 18.49 24.38 -43.28
N LEU A 6 19.03 25.58 -43.02
CA LEU A 6 20.00 25.83 -41.95
C LEU A 6 19.39 25.73 -40.55
N LEU A 7 18.08 25.97 -40.40
CA LEU A 7 17.34 25.74 -39.15
C LEU A 7 16.78 24.32 -39.02
N ALA A 8 16.63 23.58 -40.13
CA ALA A 8 16.10 22.21 -40.11
C ALA A 8 17.11 21.19 -39.54
N LEU A 9 18.39 21.33 -39.88
CA LEU A 9 19.46 20.44 -39.39
C LEU A 9 19.63 20.41 -37.86
N PRO A 10 19.72 21.56 -37.14
CA PRO A 10 19.84 21.53 -35.69
C PRO A 10 18.59 21.01 -34.99
N VAL A 11 17.39 21.27 -35.54
CA VAL A 11 16.14 20.72 -35.02
C VAL A 11 16.11 19.20 -35.18
N LEU A 12 16.48 18.68 -36.35
CA LEU A 12 16.57 17.24 -36.59
C LEU A 12 17.61 16.57 -35.69
N ALA A 13 18.77 17.18 -35.47
CA ALA A 13 19.79 16.68 -34.56
C ALA A 13 19.31 16.66 -33.10
N ALA A 14 18.61 17.70 -32.65
CA ALA A 14 18.03 17.76 -31.31
C ALA A 14 16.94 16.69 -31.11
N LEU A 15 16.07 16.49 -32.12
CA LEU A 15 15.05 15.43 -32.11
C LEU A 15 15.70 14.03 -32.09
N ALA A 16 16.71 13.79 -32.92
CA ALA A 16 17.43 12.52 -32.93
C ALA A 16 18.12 12.25 -31.58
N GLY A 17 18.72 13.27 -30.96
CA GLY A 17 19.30 13.17 -29.62
C GLY A 17 18.25 12.86 -28.55
N ALA A 18 17.07 13.50 -28.61
CA ALA A 18 15.96 13.24 -27.69
C ALA A 18 15.44 11.81 -27.83
N VAL A 19 15.24 11.33 -29.06
CA VAL A 19 14.83 9.93 -29.34
C VAL A 19 15.89 8.96 -28.82
N GLY A 20 17.17 9.19 -29.12
CA GLY A 20 18.27 8.36 -28.60
C GLY A 20 18.31 8.32 -27.07
N GLY A 21 18.09 9.46 -26.42
CA GLY A 21 18.00 9.55 -24.96
C GLY A 21 16.82 8.75 -24.37
N VAL A 22 15.64 8.83 -24.98
CA VAL A 22 14.46 8.06 -24.54
C VAL A 22 14.68 6.55 -24.73
N LEU A 23 15.30 6.13 -25.83
CA LEU A 23 15.64 4.72 -26.07
C LEU A 23 16.66 4.19 -25.05
N TYR A 24 17.64 5.01 -24.68
CA TYR A 24 18.57 4.69 -23.59
C TYR A 24 17.84 4.53 -22.26
N LEU A 25 16.98 5.48 -21.89
CA LEU A 25 16.21 5.43 -20.64
C LEU A 25 15.24 4.24 -20.61
N GLN A 26 14.68 3.85 -21.74
CA GLN A 26 13.92 2.61 -21.91
C GLN A 26 14.77 1.37 -21.61
N GLY A 27 15.99 1.29 -22.14
CA GLY A 27 16.92 0.19 -21.86
C GLY A 27 17.32 0.10 -20.39
N GLU A 28 17.46 1.24 -19.72
CA GLU A 28 17.80 1.33 -18.29
C GLU A 28 16.58 1.20 -17.34
N GLY A 29 15.37 1.14 -17.89
CA GLY A 29 14.13 1.10 -17.11
C GLY A 29 13.87 2.36 -16.28
N VAL A 30 14.40 3.52 -16.69
CA VAL A 30 14.29 4.79 -15.95
C VAL A 30 13.08 5.57 -16.44
N THR A 31 12.03 5.64 -15.62
CA THR A 31 10.79 6.36 -15.94
C THR A 31 10.91 7.87 -15.75
N PRO A 32 10.04 8.69 -16.36
CA PRO A 32 10.06 10.14 -16.15
C PRO A 32 9.88 10.51 -14.67
N ARG A 33 9.00 9.83 -13.93
CA ARG A 33 8.82 10.03 -12.48
C ARG A 33 10.03 9.62 -11.62
N ALA A 34 10.91 8.73 -12.10
CA ALA A 34 12.19 8.44 -11.46
C ALA A 34 13.29 9.44 -11.85
N LEU A 35 13.30 9.89 -13.10
CA LEU A 35 14.29 10.85 -13.61
C LEU A 35 14.08 12.27 -13.06
N ALA A 36 12.83 12.71 -12.94
CA ALA A 36 12.48 14.05 -12.46
C ALA A 36 13.12 14.39 -11.09
N PRO A 37 12.95 13.60 -10.02
CA PRO A 37 13.58 13.89 -8.73
C PRO A 37 15.12 13.77 -8.79
N TYR A 38 15.67 12.92 -9.67
CA TYR A 38 17.12 12.85 -9.86
C TYR A 38 17.68 14.16 -10.44
N ILE A 39 17.03 14.74 -11.45
CA ILE A 39 17.41 16.05 -12.03
C ILE A 39 17.29 17.15 -10.99
N GLU A 40 16.19 17.21 -10.25
CA GLU A 40 15.98 18.20 -9.19
C GLU A 40 17.06 18.11 -8.11
N LYS A 41 17.42 16.89 -7.69
CA LYS A 41 18.51 16.67 -6.74
C LYS A 41 19.85 17.11 -7.30
N ARG A 42 20.17 16.76 -8.54
CA ARG A 42 21.43 17.13 -9.19
C ARG A 42 21.59 18.62 -9.41
N THR A 43 20.49 19.34 -9.63
CA THR A 43 20.50 20.80 -9.79
C THR A 43 20.41 21.54 -8.46
N SER A 44 20.05 20.88 -7.37
CA SER A 44 19.98 21.50 -6.04
C SER A 44 21.36 22.02 -5.57
N GLY A 45 21.36 23.15 -4.86
CA GLY A 45 22.59 23.80 -4.39
C GLY A 45 23.38 24.60 -5.45
N HIS A 46 22.98 24.55 -6.72
CA HIS A 46 23.53 25.38 -7.78
C HIS A 46 22.90 26.79 -7.80
N ASN A 47 23.31 27.64 -8.77
CA ASN A 47 22.72 28.97 -8.95
C ASN A 47 21.22 28.90 -9.32
N ALA A 48 20.52 30.02 -9.12
CA ALA A 48 19.06 30.09 -9.26
C ALA A 48 18.53 29.65 -10.64
N VAL A 49 19.28 29.92 -11.72
CA VAL A 49 18.87 29.54 -13.09
C VAL A 49 18.94 28.02 -13.27
N ILE A 50 20.00 27.37 -12.80
CA ILE A 50 20.14 25.91 -12.87
C ILE A 50 19.07 25.22 -12.03
N VAL A 51 18.83 25.71 -10.80
CA VAL A 51 17.80 25.18 -9.91
C VAL A 51 16.41 25.32 -10.54
N ALA A 52 16.09 26.51 -11.09
CA ALA A 52 14.82 26.74 -11.75
C ALA A 52 14.64 25.84 -12.99
N GLY A 53 15.70 25.68 -13.80
CA GLY A 53 15.71 24.78 -14.96
C GLY A 53 15.47 23.32 -14.56
N GLY A 54 16.10 22.84 -13.49
CA GLY A 54 15.91 21.49 -12.98
C GLY A 54 14.48 21.25 -12.48
N ARG A 55 13.91 22.20 -11.73
CA ARG A 55 12.50 22.14 -11.28
C ARG A 55 11.52 22.17 -12.45
N TRP A 56 11.77 23.02 -13.45
CA TRP A 56 10.94 23.08 -14.65
C TRP A 56 10.99 21.76 -15.42
N ALA A 57 12.18 21.20 -15.65
CA ALA A 57 12.34 19.92 -16.33
C ALA A 57 11.63 18.78 -15.56
N GLY A 58 11.79 18.73 -14.24
CA GLY A 58 11.11 17.75 -13.39
C GLY A 58 9.58 17.87 -13.45
N ALA A 59 9.04 19.10 -13.46
CA ALA A 59 7.61 19.35 -13.61
C ALA A 59 7.08 18.91 -14.99
N VAL A 60 7.81 19.18 -16.07
CA VAL A 60 7.47 18.74 -17.43
C VAL A 60 7.45 17.22 -17.52
N LEU A 61 8.48 16.54 -17.02
CA LEU A 61 8.57 15.09 -17.02
C LEU A 61 7.40 14.43 -16.28
N ARG A 62 7.07 14.94 -15.08
CA ARG A 62 5.92 14.43 -14.32
C ARG A 62 4.59 14.72 -15.00
N ARG A 63 4.42 15.88 -15.64
CA ARG A 63 3.19 16.21 -16.37
C ARG A 63 3.00 15.31 -17.60
N LEU A 64 4.07 15.02 -18.34
CA LEU A 64 4.02 14.09 -19.47
C LEU A 64 3.62 12.69 -18.99
N ASP A 65 4.29 12.16 -17.96
CA ASP A 65 4.09 10.80 -17.45
C ASP A 65 2.79 10.58 -16.67
N ARG A 66 2.32 11.59 -15.94
CA ARG A 66 1.13 11.41 -15.09
C ARG A 66 -0.12 12.00 -15.72
N GLY A 67 0.02 12.85 -16.73
CA GLY A 67 -1.06 13.68 -17.26
C GLY A 67 -1.50 14.77 -16.27
N GLU A 68 -2.67 15.36 -16.51
CA GLU A 68 -3.28 16.26 -15.51
C GLU A 68 -3.63 15.47 -14.24
N GLN A 69 -3.24 16.03 -13.11
CA GLN A 69 -3.42 15.40 -11.79
C GLN A 69 -4.64 16.03 -11.13
N ALA A 70 -5.60 15.20 -10.76
CA ALA A 70 -6.74 15.57 -9.93
C ALA A 70 -6.84 14.57 -8.77
N PRO A 71 -7.16 15.02 -7.54
CA PRO A 71 -7.38 14.12 -6.41
C PRO A 71 -8.34 13.00 -6.81
N TYR A 72 -7.98 11.75 -6.48
CA TYR A 72 -8.90 10.64 -6.72
C TYR A 72 -10.13 10.81 -5.83
N ALA A 73 -11.28 11.05 -6.45
CA ALA A 73 -12.55 10.97 -5.75
C ALA A 73 -12.82 9.50 -5.44
N LEU A 74 -12.60 9.10 -4.18
CA LEU A 74 -12.82 7.73 -3.76
C LEU A 74 -14.33 7.47 -3.69
N PRO A 75 -14.92 6.62 -4.55
CA PRO A 75 -16.30 6.22 -4.37
C PRO A 75 -16.44 5.38 -3.10
N ALA A 76 -17.66 5.17 -2.64
CA ALA A 76 -17.92 4.25 -1.54
C ALA A 76 -17.56 2.83 -1.98
N LEU A 77 -16.47 2.27 -1.45
CA LEU A 77 -15.99 0.93 -1.77
C LEU A 77 -16.51 -0.08 -0.74
N ALA A 78 -16.78 -1.30 -1.20
CA ALA A 78 -16.95 -2.50 -0.38
C ALA A 78 -15.58 -3.11 0.06
N ILE A 79 -14.50 -2.35 -0.12
CA ILE A 79 -13.10 -2.71 0.23
C ILE A 79 -12.62 -1.76 1.31
N GLY A 80 -11.80 -2.26 2.24
CA GLY A 80 -11.45 -1.56 3.47
C GLY A 80 -12.55 -1.68 4.52
N ALA A 81 -12.45 -0.87 5.57
CA ALA A 81 -13.38 -0.91 6.70
C ALA A 81 -14.81 -0.56 6.26
N GLN A 82 -15.76 -1.37 6.72
CA GLN A 82 -17.18 -1.32 6.39
C GLN A 82 -18.02 -1.01 7.64
N PRO A 83 -19.18 -0.35 7.47
CA PRO A 83 -20.10 -0.05 8.57
C PRO A 83 -20.78 -1.31 9.15
N VAL A 84 -20.73 -2.44 8.42
CA VAL A 84 -21.20 -3.73 8.91
C VAL A 84 -20.11 -4.33 9.81
N PRO A 85 -20.41 -4.69 11.08
CA PRO A 85 -19.42 -5.29 11.96
C PRO A 85 -18.93 -6.63 11.43
N ALA A 86 -17.67 -6.94 11.71
CA ALA A 86 -17.17 -8.30 11.64
C ALA A 86 -18.06 -9.25 12.47
N ALA A 87 -18.23 -10.48 11.97
CA ALA A 87 -19.04 -11.51 12.60
C ALA A 87 -18.69 -11.67 14.09
N ALA A 88 -19.70 -11.78 14.95
CA ALA A 88 -19.48 -11.96 16.38
C ALA A 88 -18.64 -13.22 16.65
N PRO A 89 -17.72 -13.19 17.63
CA PRO A 89 -17.01 -14.38 18.08
C PRO A 89 -17.98 -15.51 18.42
N VAL A 90 -17.71 -16.72 17.94
CA VAL A 90 -18.55 -17.90 18.14
C VAL A 90 -18.67 -18.27 19.63
N ALA A 91 -17.65 -17.94 20.42
CA ALA A 91 -17.59 -18.20 21.84
C ALA A 91 -16.79 -17.11 22.56
N GLY A 92 -17.08 -16.92 23.85
CA GLY A 92 -16.30 -16.05 24.73
C GLY A 92 -17.12 -15.35 25.78
N THR A 93 -16.46 -14.94 26.87
CA THR A 93 -17.08 -14.11 27.91
C THR A 93 -16.91 -12.64 27.52
N PRO A 94 -18.01 -11.90 27.25
CA PRO A 94 -17.89 -10.48 26.94
C PRO A 94 -17.47 -9.70 28.19
N MET A 95 -16.36 -8.99 28.08
CA MET A 95 -15.89 -8.00 29.04
C MET A 95 -16.11 -6.60 28.47
N LEU A 96 -17.09 -5.89 29.02
CA LEU A 96 -17.33 -4.50 28.64
C LEU A 96 -16.26 -3.57 29.24
N VAL A 97 -15.69 -2.72 28.40
CA VAL A 97 -14.69 -1.72 28.76
C VAL A 97 -15.24 -0.34 28.44
N ALA A 98 -15.42 0.49 29.47
CA ALA A 98 -15.94 1.86 29.35
C ALA A 98 -14.92 2.94 29.78
N SER A 99 -13.66 2.55 30.08
CA SER A 99 -12.59 3.49 30.40
C SER A 99 -11.21 2.93 30.03
N VAL A 100 -10.22 3.81 29.93
CA VAL A 100 -8.82 3.44 29.65
C VAL A 100 -8.25 2.52 30.74
N ASP A 101 -8.56 2.77 32.01
CA ASP A 101 -8.09 1.91 33.11
C ASP A 101 -8.73 0.53 33.07
N ALA A 102 -10.02 0.44 32.70
CA ALA A 102 -10.68 -0.84 32.47
C ALA A 102 -10.03 -1.59 31.29
N ALA A 103 -9.67 -0.89 30.21
CA ALA A 103 -8.94 -1.48 29.08
C ALA A 103 -7.59 -2.05 29.50
N ARG A 104 -6.81 -1.29 30.28
CA ARG A 104 -5.50 -1.74 30.78
C ARG A 104 -5.63 -3.00 31.64
N ARG A 105 -6.62 -3.04 32.54
CA ARG A 105 -6.91 -4.23 33.36
C ARG A 105 -7.35 -5.42 32.52
N ALA A 106 -8.23 -5.20 31.53
CA ALA A 106 -8.69 -6.25 30.62
C ALA A 106 -7.53 -6.89 29.85
N PHE A 107 -6.65 -6.09 29.25
CA PHE A 107 -5.47 -6.60 28.53
C PHE A 107 -4.51 -7.37 29.46
N ALA A 108 -4.27 -6.86 30.67
CA ALA A 108 -3.40 -7.52 31.64
C ALA A 108 -3.98 -8.84 32.16
N ALA A 109 -5.30 -8.94 32.27
CA ALA A 109 -6.01 -10.11 32.80
C ALA A 109 -6.53 -11.07 31.72
N ALA A 110 -6.31 -10.77 30.43
CA ALA A 110 -6.90 -11.49 29.31
C ALA A 110 -6.66 -13.01 29.36
N LEU A 111 -7.73 -13.79 29.18
CA LEU A 111 -7.71 -15.25 29.07
C LEU A 111 -8.11 -15.70 27.65
N PRO A 112 -7.69 -16.90 27.19
CA PRO A 112 -8.16 -17.44 25.92
C PRO A 112 -9.69 -17.42 25.81
N GLY A 113 -10.20 -16.88 24.70
CA GLY A 113 -11.63 -16.75 24.44
C GLY A 113 -12.29 -15.51 25.02
N GLU A 114 -11.55 -14.63 25.71
CA GLU A 114 -12.11 -13.39 26.24
C GLU A 114 -12.41 -12.39 25.12
N VAL A 115 -13.56 -11.72 25.22
CA VAL A 115 -14.01 -10.72 24.25
C VAL A 115 -14.07 -9.36 24.95
N ILE A 116 -13.02 -8.57 24.77
CA ILE A 116 -12.89 -7.22 25.30
C ILE A 116 -13.65 -6.25 24.37
N THR A 117 -14.86 -5.89 24.75
CA THR A 117 -15.72 -4.99 23.98
C THR A 117 -15.66 -3.58 24.55
N PHE A 118 -15.17 -2.63 23.76
CA PHE A 118 -15.21 -1.22 24.12
C PHE A 118 -16.64 -0.68 23.97
N ALA A 119 -17.13 -0.01 25.01
CA ALA A 119 -18.36 0.78 24.94
C ALA A 119 -18.16 1.98 23.99
N PRO A 120 -19.22 2.48 23.33
CA PRO A 120 -19.10 3.66 22.47
C PRO A 120 -18.45 4.86 23.16
N GLY A 121 -17.52 5.53 22.48
CA GLY A 121 -16.82 6.67 23.03
C GLY A 121 -15.41 6.87 22.46
N VAL A 122 -14.74 7.92 22.97
CA VAL A 122 -13.37 8.27 22.62
C VAL A 122 -12.45 7.94 23.78
N TYR A 123 -11.42 7.14 23.51
CA TYR A 123 -10.46 6.64 24.49
C TYR A 123 -9.08 7.19 24.18
N ARG A 124 -8.68 8.25 24.90
CA ARG A 124 -7.35 8.83 24.75
C ARG A 124 -6.34 8.13 25.66
N ILE A 125 -5.37 7.45 25.05
CA ILE A 125 -4.40 6.61 25.74
C ILE A 125 -3.00 7.20 25.60
N ASN A 126 -2.43 7.58 26.75
CA ASN A 126 -1.02 7.92 26.88
C ASN A 126 -0.27 6.65 27.32
N GLY A 127 0.51 6.06 26.41
CA GLY A 127 1.21 4.77 26.60
C GLY A 127 0.54 3.60 25.88
N SER A 128 1.15 2.43 25.97
CA SER A 128 0.76 1.24 25.20
C SER A 128 -0.29 0.39 25.90
N LEU A 129 -1.02 -0.41 25.12
CA LEU A 129 -1.82 -1.56 25.58
C LEU A 129 -1.10 -2.85 25.15
N HIS A 130 -0.72 -3.68 26.13
CA HIS A 130 0.11 -4.87 25.89
C HIS A 130 -0.75 -6.13 25.80
N ALA A 131 -0.83 -6.71 24.60
CA ALA A 131 -1.39 -8.03 24.36
C ALA A 131 -0.30 -9.10 24.60
N ALA A 132 -0.05 -9.39 25.87
CA ALA A 132 1.06 -10.24 26.33
C ALA A 132 0.64 -11.65 26.79
N ARG A 133 -0.65 -11.91 26.96
CA ARG A 133 -1.19 -13.23 27.33
C ARG A 133 -1.72 -13.94 26.08
N PRO A 134 -1.38 -15.23 25.85
CA PRO A 134 -1.76 -15.92 24.62
C PRO A 134 -3.26 -16.24 24.60
N GLY A 135 -3.89 -16.09 23.43
CA GLY A 135 -5.10 -16.84 23.10
C GLY A 135 -4.74 -18.25 22.59
N THR A 136 -5.72 -18.95 22.02
CA THR A 136 -5.51 -20.22 21.31
C THR A 136 -6.23 -20.21 19.96
N ALA A 137 -5.90 -21.14 19.07
CA ALA A 137 -6.53 -21.23 17.75
C ALA A 137 -8.07 -21.35 17.80
N GLY A 138 -8.63 -22.04 18.80
CA GLY A 138 -10.08 -22.17 18.98
C GLY A 138 -10.70 -21.11 19.90
N MET A 139 -9.88 -20.39 20.66
CA MET A 139 -10.32 -19.38 21.63
C MET A 139 -9.34 -18.19 21.60
N PRO A 140 -9.36 -17.37 20.52
CA PRO A 140 -8.54 -16.17 20.46
C PRO A 140 -9.01 -15.16 21.51
N VAL A 141 -8.14 -14.22 21.88
CA VAL A 141 -8.58 -13.02 22.61
C VAL A 141 -9.04 -12.00 21.58
N VAL A 142 -10.26 -11.48 21.74
CA VAL A 142 -10.86 -10.54 20.78
C VAL A 142 -11.00 -9.17 21.42
N VAL A 143 -10.55 -8.13 20.74
CA VAL A 143 -10.71 -6.73 21.13
C VAL A 143 -11.56 -6.05 20.07
N ARG A 144 -12.70 -5.47 20.45
CA ARG A 144 -13.65 -4.97 19.46
C ARG A 144 -14.48 -3.77 19.88
N ALA A 145 -15.02 -3.10 18.87
CA ALA A 145 -16.28 -2.38 19.00
C ALA A 145 -17.46 -3.27 18.56
N GLU A 146 -18.62 -3.10 19.18
CA GLU A 146 -19.82 -3.79 18.72
C GLU A 146 -20.31 -3.24 17.37
N ARG A 147 -20.27 -1.91 17.21
CA ARG A 147 -20.64 -1.20 15.97
C ARG A 147 -19.41 -0.46 15.42
N PRO A 148 -19.01 -0.69 14.15
CA PRO A 148 -17.95 0.11 13.52
C PRO A 148 -18.26 1.61 13.61
N GLY A 149 -17.24 2.42 13.85
CA GLY A 149 -17.40 3.87 14.02
C GLY A 149 -17.92 4.33 15.38
N SER A 150 -18.29 3.42 16.30
CA SER A 150 -18.76 3.83 17.64
C SER A 150 -17.63 4.04 18.65
N VAL A 151 -16.42 3.53 18.39
CA VAL A 151 -15.28 3.58 19.31
C VAL A 151 -14.07 4.17 18.59
N THR A 152 -13.54 5.27 19.13
CA THR A 152 -12.28 5.86 18.68
C THR A 152 -11.23 5.69 19.77
N ILE A 153 -10.10 5.05 19.44
CA ILE A 153 -8.94 4.91 20.32
C ILE A 153 -7.84 5.85 19.82
N GLU A 154 -7.51 6.85 20.61
CA GLU A 154 -6.46 7.81 20.30
C GLU A 154 -5.17 7.46 21.05
N PHE A 155 -4.12 7.09 20.33
CA PHE A 155 -2.80 6.85 20.93
C PHE A 155 -1.93 8.10 20.82
N ALA A 156 -1.54 8.65 21.97
CA ALA A 156 -0.51 9.68 22.08
C ALA A 156 0.79 9.05 22.63
N THR A 157 1.29 8.05 21.91
CA THR A 157 2.47 7.28 22.28
C THR A 157 3.17 6.73 21.03
N ARG A 158 4.37 6.19 21.22
CA ARG A 158 5.17 5.55 20.17
C ARG A 158 4.48 4.33 19.58
N GLU A 159 4.02 3.44 20.45
CA GLU A 159 3.47 2.14 20.08
C GLU A 159 2.12 2.00 20.79
N GLY A 160 1.03 1.88 20.03
CA GLY A 160 -0.32 1.76 20.57
C GLY A 160 -0.56 0.38 21.18
N PHE A 161 -1.00 -0.56 20.36
CA PHE A 161 -1.11 -1.96 20.75
C PHE A 161 0.23 -2.68 20.53
N VAL A 162 0.83 -3.18 21.60
CA VAL A 162 2.02 -4.04 21.52
C VAL A 162 1.57 -5.49 21.67
N VAL A 163 1.61 -6.24 20.57
CA VAL A 163 1.12 -7.61 20.49
C VAL A 163 2.30 -8.57 20.50
N ALA A 164 2.56 -9.16 21.67
CA ALA A 164 3.70 -10.05 21.91
C ALA A 164 3.29 -11.52 22.11
N ALA A 165 1.98 -11.80 22.11
CA ALA A 165 1.42 -13.13 22.32
C ALA A 165 0.49 -13.54 21.16
N PRO A 166 0.37 -14.85 20.87
CA PRO A 166 -0.37 -15.32 19.71
C PRO A 166 -1.89 -15.27 19.88
N TYR A 167 -2.60 -15.37 18.77
CA TYR A 167 -4.07 -15.49 18.68
C TYR A 167 -4.84 -14.31 19.30
N TRP A 168 -4.41 -13.09 18.97
CA TRP A 168 -5.16 -11.86 19.25
C TRP A 168 -5.87 -11.36 18.00
N THR A 169 -7.14 -10.99 18.15
CA THR A 169 -7.97 -10.42 17.08
C THR A 169 -8.43 -9.02 17.47
N PHE A 170 -8.32 -8.07 16.55
CA PHE A 170 -8.76 -6.68 16.71
C PHE A 170 -9.74 -6.32 15.60
N GLU A 171 -10.95 -5.88 15.96
CA GLU A 171 -12.01 -5.66 14.97
C GLU A 171 -12.93 -4.47 15.22
N ASN A 172 -13.37 -3.83 14.13
CA ASN A 172 -14.35 -2.75 14.12
C ASN A 172 -13.93 -1.46 14.86
N LEU A 173 -12.62 -1.26 15.10
CA LEU A 173 -12.11 -0.12 15.85
C LEU A 173 -11.72 1.03 14.91
N ASP A 174 -11.98 2.26 15.34
CA ASP A 174 -11.32 3.43 14.78
C ASP A 174 -10.11 3.78 15.67
N ILE A 175 -8.91 3.79 15.10
CA ILE A 175 -7.64 3.96 15.82
C ILE A 175 -6.89 5.14 15.21
N ARG A 176 -6.52 6.11 16.04
CA ARG A 176 -5.88 7.36 15.59
C ARG A 176 -4.57 7.65 16.30
N GLY A 177 -3.55 8.01 15.54
CA GLY A 177 -2.33 8.59 16.06
C GLY A 177 -2.58 10.04 16.47
N ALA A 178 -2.42 10.35 17.75
CA ALA A 178 -2.76 11.65 18.32
C ALA A 178 -1.59 12.30 19.07
N CYS A 179 -0.36 12.00 18.64
CA CYS A 179 0.88 12.56 19.15
C CYS A 179 1.04 14.02 18.74
N ALA A 180 1.56 14.85 19.65
CA ALA A 180 1.87 16.24 19.34
C ALA A 180 2.91 16.40 18.22
N GLN A 181 3.86 15.45 18.14
CA GLN A 181 4.82 15.38 17.03
C GLN A 181 4.57 14.08 16.25
N PRO A 182 4.28 14.15 14.93
CA PRO A 182 4.04 12.97 14.10
C PRO A 182 5.17 11.94 14.12
N ALA A 183 6.42 12.38 14.32
CA ALA A 183 7.60 11.52 14.47
C ALA A 183 7.54 10.58 15.69
N PHE A 184 6.65 10.85 16.66
CA PHE A 184 6.41 9.93 17.79
C PHE A 184 5.19 9.05 17.61
N CYS A 185 4.37 9.24 16.57
CA CYS A 185 3.24 8.33 16.30
C CYS A 185 3.72 7.24 15.34
N GLU A 186 4.51 6.31 15.88
CA GLU A 186 5.18 5.28 15.10
C GLU A 186 4.22 4.16 14.71
N HIS A 187 3.66 3.43 15.67
CA HIS A 187 2.98 2.15 15.42
C HIS A 187 1.59 2.09 16.05
N ALA A 188 0.52 1.90 15.26
CA ALA A 188 -0.80 1.63 15.83
C ALA A 188 -0.82 0.22 16.44
N PHE A 189 -0.35 -0.75 15.65
CA PHE A 189 -0.04 -2.10 16.07
C PHE A 189 1.45 -2.37 15.91
N HIS A 190 2.09 -2.81 16.98
CA HIS A 190 3.44 -3.38 16.94
C HIS A 190 3.37 -4.86 17.30
N VAL A 191 3.36 -5.71 16.28
CA VAL A 191 3.28 -7.17 16.41
C VAL A 191 4.69 -7.73 16.42
N ILE A 192 5.09 -8.31 17.56
CA ILE A 192 6.48 -8.67 17.81
C ILE A 192 6.62 -10.10 18.32
N GLY A 193 7.81 -10.67 18.10
CA GLY A 193 8.22 -11.90 18.77
C GLY A 193 7.23 -13.04 18.59
N ARG A 194 6.54 -13.44 19.66
CA ARG A 194 5.59 -14.57 19.65
C ARG A 194 4.16 -14.18 19.22
N GLY A 195 3.94 -12.97 18.71
CA GLY A 195 2.64 -12.46 18.23
C GLY A 195 2.09 -13.14 16.97
N ALA A 196 2.24 -14.45 16.83
CA ALA A 196 1.78 -15.23 15.69
C ALA A 196 0.24 -15.33 15.63
N HIS A 197 -0.32 -15.59 14.44
CA HIS A 197 -1.77 -15.70 14.24
C HIS A 197 -2.55 -14.45 14.70
N PHE A 198 -1.93 -13.28 14.61
CA PHE A 198 -2.59 -11.99 14.77
C PHE A 198 -3.67 -11.79 13.71
N VAL A 199 -4.79 -11.18 14.09
CA VAL A 199 -5.84 -10.76 13.15
C VAL A 199 -6.20 -9.30 13.40
N ALA A 200 -6.18 -8.48 12.36
CA ALA A 200 -6.83 -7.17 12.32
C ALA A 200 -7.88 -7.16 11.23
N ARG A 201 -9.15 -6.95 11.60
CA ARG A 201 -10.27 -6.97 10.67
C ARG A 201 -11.16 -5.74 10.79
N ASN A 202 -11.53 -5.12 9.67
CA ASN A 202 -12.57 -4.08 9.67
C ASN A 202 -12.24 -2.86 10.55
N ASN A 203 -10.97 -2.49 10.69
CA ASN A 203 -10.56 -1.31 11.46
C ASN A 203 -10.28 -0.12 10.55
N THR A 204 -10.56 1.09 11.03
CA THR A 204 -10.07 2.33 10.42
C THR A 204 -8.87 2.81 11.22
N ILE A 205 -7.71 2.97 10.58
CA ILE A 205 -6.48 3.37 11.27
C ILE A 205 -5.91 4.61 10.59
N THR A 206 -5.66 5.66 11.38
CA THR A 206 -5.25 6.98 10.87
C THR A 206 -4.03 7.54 11.58
N ASP A 207 -3.18 8.25 10.84
CA ASP A 207 -2.13 9.13 11.36
C ASP A 207 -0.97 8.46 12.12
N PHE A 208 -0.51 7.30 11.63
CA PHE A 208 0.71 6.63 12.09
C PHE A 208 1.79 6.58 11.01
N ASN A 209 3.05 6.49 11.41
CA ASN A 209 4.16 6.28 10.46
C ASN A 209 4.11 4.86 9.89
N ALA A 210 3.79 3.86 10.72
CA ALA A 210 3.38 2.53 10.30
C ALA A 210 2.12 2.12 11.07
N HIS A 211 1.03 1.82 10.37
CA HIS A 211 -0.23 1.40 11.01
C HIS A 211 -0.05 0.00 11.61
N PHE A 212 0.66 -0.88 10.89
CA PHE A 212 1.13 -2.17 11.35
C PHE A 212 2.65 -2.23 11.20
N LYS A 213 3.35 -2.31 12.33
CA LYS A 213 4.76 -2.73 12.38
C LYS A 213 4.81 -4.17 12.85
N ILE A 214 5.39 -5.04 12.03
CA ILE A 214 5.51 -6.46 12.31
C ILE A 214 6.99 -6.81 12.26
N ASN A 215 7.56 -7.32 13.35
CA ASN A 215 8.94 -7.81 13.30
C ASN A 215 9.25 -8.94 14.27
N GLY A 216 10.16 -9.82 13.83
CA GLY A 216 10.84 -10.74 14.74
C GLY A 216 11.62 -10.03 15.82
N ASP A 217 11.82 -10.70 16.95
CA ASP A 217 12.72 -10.28 18.02
C ASP A 217 13.45 -11.51 18.61
N ARG A 218 14.11 -11.35 19.76
CA ARG A 218 14.81 -12.45 20.44
C ARG A 218 13.88 -13.58 20.91
N ASN A 219 12.58 -13.33 21.01
CA ASN A 219 11.57 -14.24 21.53
C ASN A 219 10.84 -15.02 20.43
N GLY A 220 11.04 -14.67 19.15
CA GLY A 220 10.49 -15.41 18.02
C GLY A 220 10.11 -14.52 16.82
N PHE A 221 9.26 -15.08 15.96
CA PHE A 221 8.74 -14.41 14.77
C PHE A 221 7.20 -14.45 14.78
N PRO A 222 6.52 -13.31 14.53
CA PRO A 222 5.08 -13.23 14.56
C PRO A 222 4.50 -13.75 13.23
N ASP A 223 4.58 -15.06 12.99
CA ASP A 223 4.16 -15.68 11.73
C ASP A 223 2.63 -15.81 11.59
N ASN A 224 2.17 -15.98 10.35
CA ASN A 224 0.81 -16.37 9.98
C ASN A 224 -0.29 -15.38 10.42
N GLY A 225 0.00 -14.08 10.36
CA GLY A 225 -0.98 -13.03 10.65
C GLY A 225 -1.92 -12.71 9.47
N LEU A 226 -3.05 -12.08 9.79
CA LEU A 226 -4.07 -11.64 8.84
C LEU A 226 -4.40 -10.15 9.05
N ILE A 227 -4.25 -9.34 8.00
CA ILE A 227 -4.74 -7.96 7.94
C ILE A 227 -5.82 -7.92 6.85
N GLU A 228 -7.08 -7.83 7.27
CA GLU A 228 -8.23 -7.96 6.37
C GLU A 228 -9.21 -6.79 6.46
N ALA A 229 -9.64 -6.26 5.32
CA ALA A 229 -10.73 -5.28 5.26
C ALA A 229 -10.51 -4.06 6.16
N ASN A 230 -9.26 -3.60 6.34
CA ASN A 230 -8.96 -2.39 7.09
C ASN A 230 -8.82 -1.18 6.15
N THR A 231 -9.12 0.02 6.65
CA THR A 231 -8.82 1.28 5.98
C THR A 231 -7.64 1.95 6.68
N LEU A 232 -6.54 2.16 5.97
CA LEU A 232 -5.29 2.73 6.48
C LEU A 232 -4.99 4.02 5.75
N THR A 233 -4.90 5.14 6.46
CA THR A 233 -4.68 6.44 5.81
C THR A 233 -3.90 7.41 6.71
N ASN A 234 -3.28 8.42 6.13
CA ASN A 234 -2.83 9.60 6.88
C ASN A 234 -3.51 10.85 6.35
N SER A 235 -3.92 11.72 7.27
CA SER A 235 -4.56 12.99 6.95
C SER A 235 -3.58 14.05 6.43
N ALA A 236 -2.29 13.88 6.70
CA ALA A 236 -1.22 14.78 6.28
C ALA A 236 0.09 14.02 6.05
N PRO A 237 1.06 14.59 5.32
CA PRO A 237 2.41 14.05 5.23
C PRO A 237 3.04 13.88 6.60
N ARG A 238 3.88 12.87 6.76
CA ARG A 238 4.57 12.56 8.02
C ARG A 238 5.95 13.23 8.03
N PRO A 239 6.16 14.31 8.82
CA PRO A 239 7.48 14.92 9.01
C PRO A 239 8.32 14.05 9.95
N THR A 240 9.00 13.06 9.38
CA THR A 240 9.83 12.11 10.11
C THR A 240 10.94 11.53 9.25
N HIS A 241 12.08 11.25 9.86
CA HIS A 241 13.16 10.48 9.26
C HIS A 241 12.88 8.97 9.32
N ASN A 242 11.99 8.54 10.20
CA ASN A 242 11.59 7.13 10.34
C ASN A 242 10.82 6.66 9.09
N PRO A 243 10.74 5.33 8.85
CA PRO A 243 9.94 4.80 7.75
C PRO A 243 8.47 5.25 7.84
N VAL A 244 7.89 5.56 6.68
CA VAL A 244 6.45 5.77 6.55
C VAL A 244 5.92 4.66 5.66
N THR A 245 5.30 3.67 6.27
CA THR A 245 4.82 2.46 5.61
C THR A 245 3.65 1.88 6.39
N PRO A 246 2.40 2.06 5.94
CA PRO A 246 1.22 1.57 6.66
C PRO A 246 1.29 0.08 7.05
N VAL A 247 1.88 -0.78 6.22
CA VAL A 247 2.20 -2.15 6.60
C VAL A 247 3.70 -2.44 6.42
N ASP A 248 4.45 -2.40 7.52
CA ASP A 248 5.89 -2.65 7.58
C ASP A 248 6.13 -4.03 8.21
N LEU A 249 6.36 -5.04 7.37
CA LEU A 249 6.65 -6.40 7.80
C LEU A 249 8.11 -6.75 7.61
N VAL A 250 8.77 -7.15 8.70
CA VAL A 250 10.18 -7.58 8.73
C VAL A 250 10.30 -8.96 9.38
N ALA A 251 10.91 -9.91 8.69
CA ALA A 251 11.31 -11.21 9.24
C ALA A 251 10.16 -12.13 9.70
N ALA A 252 8.94 -11.95 9.18
CA ALA A 252 7.80 -12.82 9.48
C ALA A 252 7.27 -13.53 8.23
N ASN A 253 6.71 -14.73 8.40
CA ASN A 253 6.26 -15.58 7.30
C ASN A 253 4.74 -15.76 7.25
N GLY A 254 4.23 -16.10 6.07
CA GLY A 254 2.86 -16.61 5.91
C GLY A 254 1.76 -15.58 6.18
N TRP A 255 2.08 -14.29 6.12
CA TRP A 255 1.10 -13.23 6.32
C TRP A 255 0.17 -13.08 5.12
N ILE A 256 -1.12 -12.87 5.40
CA ILE A 256 -2.13 -12.55 4.40
C ILE A 256 -2.61 -11.12 4.65
N ILE A 257 -2.48 -10.28 3.64
CA ILE A 257 -2.87 -8.87 3.67
C ILE A 257 -3.89 -8.70 2.55
N ARG A 258 -5.18 -8.66 2.91
CA ARG A 258 -6.27 -8.76 1.95
C ARG A 258 -7.40 -7.77 2.09
N GLY A 259 -7.95 -7.32 0.96
CA GLY A 259 -9.17 -6.50 0.99
C GLY A 259 -9.00 -5.15 1.69
N ASN A 260 -7.77 -4.66 1.89
CA ASN A 260 -7.53 -3.40 2.59
C ASN A 260 -7.58 -2.22 1.63
N LEU A 261 -7.98 -1.07 2.14
CA LEU A 261 -7.82 0.22 1.50
C LEU A 261 -6.64 0.95 2.15
N ILE A 262 -5.61 1.30 1.38
CA ILE A 262 -4.40 1.96 1.88
C ILE A 262 -4.20 3.26 1.10
N THR A 263 -4.21 4.40 1.77
CA THR A 263 -4.05 5.71 1.12
C THR A 263 -3.05 6.63 1.81
N ASP A 264 -2.53 7.59 1.05
CA ASP A 264 -1.91 8.81 1.57
C ASP A 264 -0.74 8.60 2.54
N PHE A 265 0.23 7.77 2.18
CA PHE A 265 1.42 7.47 2.98
C PHE A 265 2.64 8.31 2.54
N ILE A 266 2.66 9.60 2.82
CA ILE A 266 3.75 10.49 2.37
C ILE A 266 4.77 10.72 3.49
N LYS A 267 6.05 10.49 3.18
CA LYS A 267 7.18 10.85 4.04
C LYS A 267 7.75 12.21 3.63
N ALA A 268 7.67 13.20 4.51
CA ALA A 268 8.09 14.57 4.19
C ALA A 268 9.60 14.83 4.42
N ASP A 269 10.23 14.04 5.28
CA ASP A 269 11.63 14.21 5.70
C ASP A 269 12.50 12.97 5.39
N GLY A 270 13.79 13.03 5.78
CA GLY A 270 14.76 11.98 5.49
C GLY A 270 15.00 11.78 3.99
N ASP A 271 14.91 10.53 3.55
CA ASP A 271 15.00 10.15 2.13
C ASP A 271 13.72 10.42 1.33
N ARG A 272 12.61 10.75 2.02
CA ARG A 272 11.27 10.97 1.43
C ARG A 272 10.76 9.79 0.61
N VAL A 273 11.21 8.58 0.94
CA VAL A 273 10.71 7.34 0.35
C VAL A 273 9.68 6.73 1.31
N SER A 274 8.55 6.32 0.77
CA SER A 274 7.51 5.61 1.50
C SER A 274 6.90 4.49 0.67
N TYR A 275 6.30 3.54 1.36
CA TYR A 275 5.69 2.34 0.77
C TYR A 275 4.26 2.20 1.29
N GLY A 276 3.33 1.70 0.50
CA GLY A 276 1.98 1.40 0.99
C GLY A 276 1.99 0.17 1.89
N ALA A 277 2.68 -0.86 1.42
CA ALA A 277 3.00 -2.04 2.21
C ALA A 277 4.27 -2.71 1.69
N PHE A 278 5.06 -3.30 2.59
CA PHE A 278 6.11 -4.23 2.18
C PHE A 278 6.26 -5.42 3.13
N ALA A 279 6.84 -6.49 2.59
CA ALA A 279 7.35 -7.61 3.37
C ALA A 279 8.83 -7.84 3.04
N LYS A 280 9.69 -7.87 4.07
CA LYS A 280 11.15 -7.93 3.93
C LYS A 280 11.81 -8.68 5.09
N GLY A 281 13.15 -8.72 5.16
CA GLY A 281 13.89 -9.30 6.27
C GLY A 281 14.03 -10.82 6.25
N ALA A 282 14.27 -11.40 5.08
CA ALA A 282 14.23 -12.86 4.84
C ALA A 282 12.87 -13.49 5.18
N ALA A 283 11.80 -12.70 5.00
CA ALA A 283 10.41 -13.14 5.13
C ALA A 283 10.02 -14.06 3.96
N ALA A 284 8.94 -14.83 4.11
CA ALA A 284 8.51 -15.74 3.06
C ALA A 284 6.99 -15.94 3.02
N ASN A 285 6.49 -16.27 1.83
CA ASN A 285 5.10 -16.67 1.57
C ASN A 285 4.05 -15.63 2.02
N THR A 286 4.38 -14.34 1.98
CA THR A 286 3.41 -13.26 2.18
C THR A 286 2.50 -13.15 0.95
N VAL A 287 1.20 -12.97 1.18
CA VAL A 287 0.19 -12.77 0.15
C VAL A 287 -0.43 -11.37 0.30
N PHE A 288 -0.25 -10.53 -0.70
CA PHE A 288 -1.04 -9.32 -0.89
C PHE A 288 -2.14 -9.62 -1.90
N GLU A 289 -3.40 -9.64 -1.47
CA GLU A 289 -4.51 -9.94 -2.37
C GLU A 289 -5.68 -8.97 -2.25
N ARG A 290 -6.26 -8.57 -3.38
CA ARG A 290 -7.50 -7.78 -3.38
C ARG A 290 -7.43 -6.47 -2.59
N ASN A 291 -6.23 -5.86 -2.48
CA ASN A 291 -6.08 -4.57 -1.83
C ASN A 291 -6.27 -3.44 -2.85
N VAL A 292 -6.78 -2.31 -2.38
CA VAL A 292 -6.76 -1.02 -3.09
C VAL A 292 -5.71 -0.14 -2.44
N VAL A 293 -4.66 0.20 -3.17
CA VAL A 293 -3.56 1.06 -2.71
C VAL A 293 -3.54 2.33 -3.54
N LEU A 294 -3.84 3.47 -2.93
CA LEU A 294 -3.82 4.78 -3.57
C LEU A 294 -2.71 5.60 -2.93
N CYS A 295 -1.53 5.59 -3.54
CA CYS A 295 -0.33 6.23 -2.99
C CYS A 295 -0.56 7.71 -2.65
N GLU A 296 -1.31 8.41 -3.50
CA GLU A 296 -1.67 9.82 -3.35
C GLU A 296 -3.16 10.00 -3.70
N GLN A 297 -4.03 9.92 -2.70
CA GLN A 297 -5.49 10.06 -2.88
C GLN A 297 -5.91 11.52 -2.64
N LYS A 298 -5.77 12.01 -1.41
CA LYS A 298 -5.99 13.41 -1.03
C LYS A 298 -4.71 14.25 -1.11
N LEU A 299 -3.55 13.61 -0.98
CA LEU A 299 -2.25 14.28 -0.81
C LEU A 299 -1.38 14.24 -2.08
N GLN A 300 -1.99 14.53 -3.23
CA GLN A 300 -1.34 14.51 -4.54
C GLN A 300 -0.32 15.61 -4.77
N GLY A 301 0.70 15.29 -5.57
CA GLY A 301 1.65 16.28 -6.10
C GLY A 301 2.69 16.76 -5.09
N LEU A 302 2.66 16.26 -3.86
CA LEU A 302 3.70 16.56 -2.87
C LEU A 302 5.03 15.88 -3.26
N PRO A 303 6.20 16.41 -2.85
CA PRO A 303 7.49 15.79 -3.13
C PRO A 303 7.67 14.43 -2.45
N GLY A 304 8.56 13.59 -3.00
CA GLY A 304 8.91 12.28 -2.45
C GLY A 304 8.51 11.11 -3.36
N GLN A 305 9.05 9.93 -3.07
CA GLN A 305 8.81 8.70 -3.82
C GLN A 305 7.86 7.81 -3.02
N ARG A 306 6.71 7.46 -3.61
CA ARG A 306 5.73 6.53 -3.05
C ARG A 306 5.72 5.27 -3.91
N VAL A 307 6.12 4.16 -3.31
CA VAL A 307 5.98 2.82 -3.89
C VAL A 307 4.69 2.20 -3.37
N GLY A 308 3.92 1.54 -4.22
CA GLY A 308 2.66 0.90 -3.81
C GLY A 308 2.89 -0.31 -2.90
N LEU A 309 3.12 -1.47 -3.52
CA LEU A 309 3.39 -2.73 -2.84
C LEU A 309 4.82 -3.20 -3.10
N SER A 310 5.48 -3.78 -2.09
CA SER A 310 6.85 -4.27 -2.26
C SER A 310 7.12 -5.62 -1.59
N PHE A 311 7.88 -6.45 -2.29
CA PHE A 311 8.67 -7.51 -1.66
C PHE A 311 10.12 -7.04 -1.58
N GLY A 312 10.60 -6.88 -0.35
CA GLY A 312 11.90 -6.28 -0.04
C GLY A 312 11.92 -4.76 -0.15
N GLY A 313 13.13 -4.20 -0.34
CA GLY A 313 13.34 -2.77 -0.58
C GLY A 313 13.65 -1.87 0.62
N GLY A 314 13.82 -2.45 1.81
CA GLY A 314 14.17 -1.70 3.02
C GLY A 314 15.61 -1.83 3.50
N GLY A 315 16.50 -2.54 2.76
CA GLY A 315 17.91 -2.70 3.13
C GLY A 315 18.09 -3.25 4.54
N THR A 316 17.34 -4.29 4.88
CA THR A 316 17.28 -4.86 6.23
C THR A 316 18.69 -5.26 6.68
N GLY A 317 19.13 -4.73 7.82
CA GLY A 317 20.40 -5.14 8.41
C GLY A 317 20.39 -6.65 8.70
N LYS A 318 21.51 -7.34 8.42
CA LYS A 318 21.64 -8.79 8.57
C LYS A 318 21.14 -9.33 9.89
N GLN A 319 21.43 -8.62 10.98
CA GLN A 319 20.99 -8.97 12.34
C GLN A 319 19.47 -8.98 12.55
N TYR A 320 18.72 -8.27 11.69
CA TYR A 320 17.25 -8.17 11.76
C TYR A 320 16.54 -9.14 10.81
N CYS A 321 17.25 -9.78 9.88
CA CYS A 321 16.67 -10.85 9.08
C CYS A 321 16.50 -12.13 9.90
N ARG A 322 15.43 -12.88 9.63
CA ARG A 322 15.16 -14.12 10.38
C ARG A 322 16.26 -15.17 10.24
N ASP A 323 16.94 -15.19 9.11
CA ASP A 323 18.05 -16.11 8.81
C ASP A 323 19.42 -15.56 9.25
N ARG A 324 19.46 -14.32 9.75
CA ARG A 324 20.65 -13.52 10.08
C ARG A 324 21.64 -13.29 8.93
N LYS A 325 21.23 -13.57 7.69
CA LYS A 325 22.07 -13.47 6.49
C LYS A 325 21.52 -12.45 5.50
N CYS A 326 20.18 -12.32 5.41
CA CYS A 326 19.48 -11.56 4.40
C CYS A 326 19.96 -11.92 2.98
N ILE A 327 19.99 -13.22 2.63
CA ILE A 327 20.34 -13.60 1.24
C ILE A 327 19.31 -12.98 0.30
N THR A 328 18.03 -13.17 0.61
CA THR A 328 16.92 -12.44 0.04
C THR A 328 16.24 -11.63 1.13
N GLU A 329 15.60 -10.53 0.74
CA GLU A 329 14.69 -9.80 1.61
C GLU A 329 13.35 -10.53 1.74
N HIS A 330 12.92 -11.23 0.68
CA HIS A 330 11.67 -11.99 0.68
C HIS A 330 11.69 -13.18 -0.28
N ASP A 331 11.05 -14.28 0.09
CA ASP A 331 10.91 -15.47 -0.74
C ASP A 331 9.44 -15.85 -1.00
N LYS A 332 9.14 -16.22 -2.25
CA LYS A 332 7.88 -16.85 -2.68
C LYS A 332 6.63 -16.02 -2.36
N GLY A 333 6.76 -14.69 -2.38
CA GLY A 333 5.64 -13.78 -2.20
C GLY A 333 4.64 -13.81 -3.36
N VAL A 334 3.38 -13.50 -3.06
CA VAL A 334 2.30 -13.38 -4.05
C VAL A 334 1.66 -12.01 -3.95
N MET A 335 1.54 -11.31 -5.07
CA MET A 335 0.65 -10.15 -5.20
C MET A 335 -0.40 -10.47 -6.26
N ARG A 336 -1.66 -10.57 -5.86
CA ARG A 336 -2.74 -10.93 -6.78
C ARG A 336 -3.98 -10.07 -6.68
N ALA A 337 -4.59 -9.76 -7.83
CA ALA A 337 -5.86 -9.03 -7.88
C ALA A 337 -5.86 -7.71 -7.09
N ASN A 338 -4.72 -7.02 -6.97
CA ASN A 338 -4.64 -5.72 -6.31
C ASN A 338 -4.86 -4.60 -7.32
N LEU A 339 -5.54 -3.53 -6.89
CA LEU A 339 -5.53 -2.24 -7.58
C LEU A 339 -4.51 -1.33 -6.89
N VAL A 340 -3.48 -0.92 -7.62
CA VAL A 340 -2.49 0.04 -7.12
C VAL A 340 -2.49 1.25 -8.04
N ALA A 341 -2.69 2.44 -7.48
CA ALA A 341 -2.72 3.64 -8.27
C ALA A 341 -2.06 4.85 -7.60
N ALA A 342 -1.85 5.90 -8.41
CA ALA A 342 -1.40 7.22 -7.97
C ALA A 342 0.04 7.26 -7.41
N CYS A 343 0.89 6.29 -7.74
CA CYS A 343 2.21 6.15 -7.13
C CYS A 343 3.26 7.00 -7.86
N SER A 344 4.00 7.84 -7.13
CA SER A 344 5.08 8.64 -7.73
C SER A 344 6.30 7.80 -8.11
N ASP A 345 6.30 6.51 -7.79
CA ASP A 345 7.28 5.51 -8.21
C ASP A 345 6.57 4.22 -8.68
N ALA A 346 7.22 3.05 -8.53
CA ALA A 346 6.68 1.75 -8.84
C ALA A 346 5.32 1.50 -8.17
N GLY A 347 4.38 0.92 -8.91
CA GLY A 347 3.17 0.36 -8.32
C GLY A 347 3.51 -0.91 -7.54
N ILE A 348 4.33 -1.77 -8.14
CA ILE A 348 4.86 -2.98 -7.51
C ILE A 348 6.38 -3.00 -7.62
N TYR A 349 7.06 -3.26 -6.50
CA TYR A 349 8.51 -3.37 -6.44
C TYR A 349 8.94 -4.74 -5.91
N VAL A 350 9.85 -5.41 -6.61
CA VAL A 350 10.49 -6.65 -6.19
C VAL A 350 11.98 -6.36 -6.07
N ASN A 351 12.47 -6.29 -4.83
CA ASN A 351 13.81 -5.81 -4.52
C ASN A 351 14.55 -6.79 -3.59
N SER A 352 15.56 -7.44 -4.15
CA SER A 352 16.24 -8.61 -3.58
C SER A 352 15.25 -9.69 -3.09
N ALA A 353 14.20 -9.98 -3.88
CA ALA A 353 13.15 -10.92 -3.50
C ALA A 353 12.91 -12.02 -4.55
N ALA A 354 12.99 -13.29 -4.13
CA ALA A 354 13.04 -14.43 -5.03
C ALA A 354 11.70 -15.15 -5.19
N GLY A 355 11.41 -15.62 -6.40
CA GLY A 355 10.25 -16.47 -6.69
C GLY A 355 8.91 -15.78 -6.49
N SER A 356 8.86 -14.46 -6.70
CA SER A 356 7.61 -13.69 -6.58
C SER A 356 6.63 -14.05 -7.68
N ARG A 357 5.33 -14.08 -7.37
CA ARG A 357 4.26 -14.24 -8.36
C ARG A 357 3.35 -13.02 -8.32
N LEU A 358 3.20 -12.36 -9.46
CA LEU A 358 2.40 -11.15 -9.61
C LEU A 358 1.31 -11.45 -10.64
N THR A 359 0.07 -11.66 -10.19
CA THR A 359 -1.02 -12.07 -11.08
C THR A 359 -2.21 -11.13 -11.02
N ASP A 360 -2.79 -10.82 -12.17
CA ASP A 360 -4.07 -10.11 -12.25
C ASP A 360 -4.09 -8.77 -11.49
N ASN A 361 -2.97 -8.08 -11.35
CA ASN A 361 -2.97 -6.76 -10.71
C ASN A 361 -3.30 -5.69 -11.73
N THR A 362 -4.01 -4.64 -11.31
CA THR A 362 -4.23 -3.42 -12.09
C THR A 362 -3.35 -2.31 -11.50
N LEU A 363 -2.41 -1.79 -12.28
CA LEU A 363 -1.55 -0.66 -11.91
C LEU A 363 -1.93 0.56 -12.76
N LEU A 364 -2.33 1.67 -12.14
CA LEU A 364 -2.77 2.90 -12.83
C LEU A 364 -2.01 4.12 -12.34
N ASP A 365 -1.50 4.96 -13.24
CA ASP A 365 -0.66 6.09 -12.82
C ASP A 365 0.49 5.67 -11.89
N THR A 366 1.31 4.73 -12.36
CA THR A 366 2.51 4.25 -11.67
C THR A 366 3.69 4.16 -12.64
N ALA A 367 4.90 3.89 -12.15
CA ALA A 367 6.00 3.49 -13.03
C ALA A 367 5.84 2.06 -13.61
N GLY A 368 4.82 1.31 -13.16
CA GLY A 368 4.60 -0.10 -13.46
C GLY A 368 5.24 -1.02 -12.42
N VAL A 369 5.85 -2.11 -12.90
CA VAL A 369 6.52 -3.12 -12.07
C VAL A 369 8.03 -2.98 -12.22
N GLN A 370 8.75 -2.89 -11.11
CA GLN A 370 10.21 -2.88 -11.09
C GLN A 370 10.74 -4.13 -10.39
N VAL A 371 11.60 -4.90 -11.06
CA VAL A 371 12.29 -6.07 -10.49
C VAL A 371 13.78 -5.81 -10.49
N ARG A 372 14.39 -5.71 -9.30
CA ARG A 372 15.74 -5.18 -9.16
C ARG A 372 16.65 -6.07 -8.32
N TYR A 373 17.92 -6.14 -8.74
CA TYR A 373 19.01 -6.94 -8.15
C TYR A 373 19.01 -8.42 -8.52
N PRO A 374 20.19 -9.09 -8.52
CA PRO A 374 20.33 -10.47 -8.99
C PRO A 374 19.52 -11.50 -8.22
N GLU A 375 19.22 -11.24 -6.95
CA GLU A 375 18.39 -12.14 -6.14
C GLU A 375 16.90 -12.04 -6.49
N SER A 376 16.50 -10.98 -7.19
CA SER A 376 15.11 -10.76 -7.54
C SER A 376 14.64 -11.58 -8.72
N SER A 377 13.53 -12.28 -8.53
CA SER A 377 12.81 -12.94 -9.61
C SER A 377 11.30 -12.83 -9.45
N ALA A 378 10.61 -12.55 -10.54
CA ALA A 378 9.16 -12.46 -10.58
C ALA A 378 8.58 -13.15 -11.83
N GLN A 379 7.48 -13.88 -11.64
CA GLN A 379 6.60 -14.34 -12.71
C GLN A 379 5.35 -13.45 -12.75
N LEU A 380 5.03 -12.92 -13.93
CA LEU A 380 3.91 -12.02 -14.14
C LEU A 380 2.91 -12.66 -15.11
N ASP A 381 1.63 -12.68 -14.77
CA ASP A 381 0.56 -13.15 -15.69
C ASP A 381 -0.75 -12.40 -15.43
N GLY A 382 -1.51 -12.08 -16.47
CA GLY A 382 -2.82 -11.44 -16.38
C GLY A 382 -2.83 -9.99 -15.90
N ASN A 383 -1.68 -9.35 -15.70
CA ASN A 383 -1.65 -7.99 -15.16
C ASN A 383 -2.06 -6.93 -16.21
N LEU A 384 -2.71 -5.86 -15.75
CA LEU A 384 -2.99 -4.65 -16.51
C LEU A 384 -2.17 -3.50 -15.94
N ILE A 385 -1.17 -3.02 -16.69
CA ILE A 385 -0.12 -2.15 -16.17
C ILE A 385 -0.04 -0.86 -17.00
N ASP A 386 -0.53 0.25 -16.46
CA ASP A 386 -0.23 1.61 -16.91
C ASP A 386 1.16 2.01 -16.43
N GLY A 387 2.16 1.63 -17.21
CA GLY A 387 3.57 1.68 -16.87
C GLY A 387 4.35 0.56 -17.56
N ALA A 388 5.64 0.43 -17.24
CA ALA A 388 6.49 -0.62 -17.81
C ALA A 388 6.72 -1.75 -16.81
N VAL A 389 6.96 -2.96 -17.33
CA VAL A 389 7.66 -3.99 -16.58
C VAL A 389 9.15 -3.80 -16.84
N THR A 390 9.94 -3.58 -15.81
CA THR A 390 11.39 -3.38 -15.94
C THR A 390 12.15 -4.33 -15.05
N ASN A 391 13.25 -4.85 -15.60
CA ASN A 391 14.30 -5.50 -14.84
C ASN A 391 15.52 -4.58 -14.76
N ARG A 392 16.07 -4.41 -13.55
CA ARG A 392 17.21 -3.52 -13.32
C ARG A 392 18.25 -4.22 -12.47
N ASP A 393 19.51 -3.84 -12.63
CA ASP A 393 20.64 -4.33 -11.83
C ASP A 393 20.70 -5.87 -11.70
N GLY A 394 20.34 -6.60 -12.77
CA GLY A 394 20.40 -8.07 -12.81
C GLY A 394 19.14 -8.81 -12.37
N GLY A 395 18.02 -8.13 -12.09
CA GLY A 395 16.74 -8.77 -11.80
C GLY A 395 16.21 -9.63 -12.96
N VAL A 396 15.43 -10.66 -12.64
CA VAL A 396 14.88 -11.61 -13.61
C VAL A 396 13.36 -11.54 -13.65
N VAL A 397 12.80 -11.31 -14.84
CA VAL A 397 11.35 -11.28 -15.08
C VAL A 397 10.98 -12.43 -16.01
N ARG A 398 9.91 -13.16 -15.68
CA ARG A 398 9.26 -14.11 -16.58
C ARG A 398 7.84 -13.63 -16.85
N GLU A 399 7.64 -13.05 -18.03
CA GLU A 399 6.35 -12.54 -18.45
C GLU A 399 5.54 -13.64 -19.14
N GLY A 400 4.35 -13.92 -18.60
CA GLY A 400 3.24 -14.57 -19.29
C GLY A 400 2.40 -13.53 -20.04
N ASP A 401 1.09 -13.73 -20.10
CA ASP A 401 0.18 -12.87 -20.85
C ASP A 401 -0.21 -11.64 -20.02
N ASN A 402 0.44 -10.50 -20.28
CA ASN A 402 0.19 -9.24 -19.57
C ASN A 402 -0.09 -8.11 -20.57
N ARG A 403 -0.81 -7.08 -20.12
CA ARG A 403 -0.95 -5.82 -20.87
C ARG A 403 -0.23 -4.69 -20.15
N SER A 404 0.96 -4.35 -20.62
CA SER A 404 1.78 -3.25 -20.11
C SER A 404 2.02 -2.15 -21.15
N GLY A 405 2.39 -0.97 -20.67
CA GLY A 405 3.02 0.08 -21.48
C GLY A 405 4.54 -0.09 -21.57
N SER A 406 5.23 0.97 -21.99
CA SER A 406 6.69 1.04 -22.04
C SER A 406 7.19 2.34 -21.41
N VAL A 407 8.46 2.38 -21.00
CA VAL A 407 9.08 3.60 -20.47
C VAL A 407 9.04 4.71 -21.51
N ALA A 408 9.31 4.40 -22.77
CA ALA A 408 9.23 5.35 -23.89
C ALA A 408 7.80 5.94 -24.05
N ALA A 409 6.76 5.13 -23.87
CA ALA A 409 5.38 5.60 -23.91
C ALA A 409 5.09 6.63 -22.80
N LEU A 410 5.64 6.45 -21.60
CA LEU A 410 5.52 7.41 -20.49
C LEU A 410 6.17 8.77 -20.83
N TYR A 411 7.32 8.78 -21.50
CA TYR A 411 7.96 10.02 -21.97
C TYR A 411 7.13 10.75 -23.04
N ALA A 412 6.29 10.01 -23.78
CA ALA A 412 5.36 10.55 -24.76
C ALA A 412 3.97 10.88 -24.16
N GLY A 413 3.75 10.61 -22.87
CA GLY A 413 2.45 10.76 -22.19
C GLY A 413 1.35 9.83 -22.72
N LEU A 414 1.74 8.65 -23.22
CA LEU A 414 0.83 7.66 -23.76
C LEU A 414 0.50 6.60 -22.69
N HIS A 415 -0.78 6.49 -22.36
CA HIS A 415 -1.32 5.61 -21.32
C HIS A 415 -2.45 4.71 -21.84
N PRO A 416 -2.15 3.71 -22.67
CA PRO A 416 -3.18 2.89 -23.32
C PRO A 416 -4.02 2.09 -22.31
N GLN A 417 -3.43 1.63 -21.21
CA GLN A 417 -4.16 0.90 -20.16
C GLN A 417 -5.12 1.82 -19.40
N ARG A 418 -4.72 3.07 -19.15
CA ARG A 418 -5.59 4.07 -18.52
C ARG A 418 -6.78 4.41 -19.41
N ALA A 419 -6.58 4.48 -20.73
CA ALA A 419 -7.63 4.78 -21.71
C ALA A 419 -8.74 3.71 -21.81
N LEU A 420 -8.55 2.53 -21.21
CA LEU A 420 -9.58 1.49 -21.15
C LEU A 420 -10.73 1.81 -20.19
N PHE A 421 -10.59 2.87 -19.38
CA PHE A 421 -11.56 3.24 -18.35
C PHE A 421 -12.25 4.57 -18.65
N ALA A 422 -13.48 4.71 -18.16
CA ALA A 422 -14.31 5.89 -18.39
C ALA A 422 -13.71 7.19 -17.81
N ALA A 423 -13.32 7.18 -16.52
CA ALA A 423 -12.63 8.31 -15.88
C ALA A 423 -11.72 7.81 -14.74
N PRO A 424 -10.56 7.21 -15.08
CA PRO A 424 -9.70 6.55 -14.09
C PRO A 424 -9.13 7.48 -13.02
N GLY A 425 -8.91 8.77 -13.33
CA GLY A 425 -8.50 9.78 -12.35
C GLY A 425 -9.53 10.04 -11.24
N MET A 426 -10.77 9.60 -11.43
CA MET A 426 -11.86 9.66 -10.44
C MET A 426 -12.23 8.27 -9.90
N LEU A 427 -11.38 7.25 -10.14
CA LEU A 427 -11.71 5.84 -9.91
C LEU A 427 -13.02 5.36 -10.55
N ASP A 428 -13.50 6.05 -11.60
CA ASP A 428 -14.53 5.51 -12.47
C ASP A 428 -13.87 4.53 -13.44
N LEU A 429 -13.69 3.30 -12.93
CA LEU A 429 -13.04 2.19 -13.62
C LEU A 429 -14.02 1.31 -14.38
N ARG A 430 -15.18 1.86 -14.77
CA ARG A 430 -16.02 1.22 -15.79
C ARG A 430 -15.24 1.15 -17.10
N TRP A 431 -15.30 0.01 -17.76
CA TRP A 431 -14.68 -0.16 -19.08
C TRP A 431 -15.30 0.82 -20.08
N SER A 432 -14.47 1.58 -20.81
CA SER A 432 -14.91 2.50 -21.87
C SER A 432 -15.43 1.76 -23.11
N GLY A 433 -15.05 0.49 -23.26
CA GLY A 433 -15.51 -0.43 -24.28
C GLY A 433 -15.49 -1.87 -23.78
N ALA A 434 -15.29 -2.83 -24.68
CA ALA A 434 -15.12 -4.23 -24.27
C ALA A 434 -13.84 -4.41 -23.44
N ALA A 435 -13.95 -5.04 -22.27
CA ALA A 435 -12.80 -5.37 -21.44
C ALA A 435 -11.85 -6.31 -22.22
N PRO A 436 -10.54 -6.03 -22.24
CA PRO A 436 -9.58 -6.94 -22.85
C PRO A 436 -9.55 -8.25 -22.07
N ARG A 437 -9.49 -9.38 -22.78
CA ARG A 437 -9.62 -10.72 -22.20
C ARG A 437 -8.34 -11.53 -22.32
N HIS A 438 -8.09 -12.38 -21.32
CA HIS A 438 -7.10 -13.46 -21.39
C HIS A 438 -7.65 -14.75 -20.77
N SER A 439 -6.98 -15.87 -21.03
CA SER A 439 -7.38 -17.18 -20.53
C SER A 439 -6.39 -17.64 -19.47
N VAL A 440 -6.90 -18.14 -18.34
CA VAL A 440 -6.07 -18.71 -17.27
C VAL A 440 -6.59 -20.05 -16.79
N GLN A 441 -5.70 -20.79 -16.14
CA GLN A 441 -6.04 -22.07 -15.51
C GLN A 441 -6.59 -21.88 -14.09
N GLU A 442 -6.06 -20.93 -13.31
CA GLU A 442 -6.46 -20.72 -11.92
C GLU A 442 -7.52 -19.60 -11.82
N ARG A 443 -8.72 -19.95 -11.34
CA ARG A 443 -9.86 -19.03 -11.22
C ARG A 443 -10.05 -18.62 -9.77
N LEU A 444 -9.27 -17.65 -9.34
CA LEU A 444 -9.40 -17.04 -8.01
C LEU A 444 -10.39 -15.87 -8.05
N PRO A 445 -10.96 -15.48 -6.89
CA PRO A 445 -11.78 -14.28 -6.80
C PRO A 445 -11.01 -13.03 -7.22
N ASP A 446 -11.70 -12.12 -7.90
CA ASP A 446 -11.17 -10.83 -8.28
C ASP A 446 -11.08 -9.85 -7.08
N LEU A 447 -10.64 -8.62 -7.33
CA LEU A 447 -10.53 -7.53 -6.34
C LEU A 447 -11.81 -7.35 -5.52
N CYS A 448 -12.97 -7.43 -6.18
CA CYS A 448 -14.28 -7.23 -5.58
C CYS A 448 -14.79 -8.50 -4.87
N GLY A 449 -14.03 -9.60 -4.93
CA GLY A 449 -14.42 -10.91 -4.41
C GLY A 449 -15.34 -11.71 -5.33
N ALA A 450 -15.56 -11.24 -6.57
CA ALA A 450 -16.39 -11.94 -7.55
C ALA A 450 -15.62 -13.12 -8.16
N ALA A 451 -16.35 -14.21 -8.47
CA ALA A 451 -15.78 -15.33 -9.20
C ALA A 451 -15.47 -14.93 -10.65
N ARG A 452 -14.34 -15.39 -11.17
CA ARG A 452 -13.91 -15.07 -12.54
C ARG A 452 -14.34 -16.13 -13.56
N PRO A 453 -14.76 -15.72 -14.78
CA PRO A 453 -15.01 -16.64 -15.89
C PRO A 453 -13.69 -17.23 -16.42
N ALA A 454 -13.78 -18.23 -17.31
CA ALA A 454 -12.59 -18.85 -17.92
C ALA A 454 -11.81 -17.89 -18.83
N SER A 455 -12.53 -16.99 -19.51
CA SER A 455 -11.98 -15.87 -20.27
C SER A 455 -12.17 -14.58 -19.48
N MET A 456 -11.25 -14.31 -18.57
CA MET A 456 -11.35 -13.20 -17.63
C MET A 456 -10.75 -11.90 -18.19
N ALA A 457 -11.16 -10.77 -17.64
CA ALA A 457 -10.55 -9.48 -17.94
C ALA A 457 -9.11 -9.45 -17.40
N TYR A 458 -8.19 -8.79 -18.12
CA TYR A 458 -6.87 -8.50 -17.56
C TYR A 458 -7.01 -7.59 -16.33
N GLY A 459 -6.11 -7.77 -15.37
CA GLY A 459 -6.02 -6.97 -14.17
C GLY A 459 -6.97 -7.44 -13.07
N ALA A 460 -7.25 -6.54 -12.13
CA ALA A 460 -7.74 -6.87 -10.80
C ALA A 460 -9.23 -7.19 -10.71
N PHE A 461 -10.06 -6.81 -11.67
CA PHE A 461 -11.51 -6.97 -11.58
C PHE A 461 -12.15 -7.25 -12.95
N GLU A 462 -13.30 -7.94 -12.91
CA GLU A 462 -14.17 -8.09 -14.08
C GLU A 462 -15.01 -6.83 -14.30
N ASP A 463 -15.64 -6.35 -13.24
CA ASP A 463 -16.47 -5.16 -13.22
C ASP A 463 -16.25 -4.42 -11.90
N PHE A 464 -15.68 -3.22 -11.98
CA PHE A 464 -15.40 -2.41 -10.78
C PHE A 464 -16.67 -1.98 -10.05
N ALA A 465 -17.85 -2.00 -10.70
CA ALA A 465 -19.11 -1.72 -10.02
C ALA A 465 -19.39 -2.72 -8.88
N ALA A 466 -18.86 -3.95 -8.95
CA ALA A 466 -18.96 -4.94 -7.89
C ALA A 466 -18.13 -4.58 -6.65
N CYS A 467 -17.14 -3.69 -6.78
CA CYS A 467 -16.34 -3.19 -5.68
C CYS A 467 -17.02 -2.01 -4.97
N LEU A 468 -18.14 -1.50 -5.47
CA LEU A 468 -18.86 -0.37 -4.87
C LEU A 468 -19.80 -0.83 -3.76
N ALA A 469 -19.84 -0.08 -2.67
CA ALA A 469 -20.77 -0.32 -1.58
C ALA A 469 -22.23 -0.10 -2.06
N PRO A 470 -23.21 -0.91 -1.60
CA PRO A 470 -24.61 -0.71 -1.95
C PRO A 470 -25.09 0.67 -1.50
N ARG A 471 -25.94 1.32 -2.30
CA ARG A 471 -26.49 2.66 -1.99
C ARG A 471 -27.18 2.75 -0.61
N SER A 472 -27.70 1.65 -0.08
CA SER A 472 -28.33 1.59 1.26
C SER A 472 -27.33 1.77 2.41
N ALA A 473 -26.06 1.41 2.24
CA ALA A 473 -25.02 1.55 3.27
C ALA A 473 -24.56 3.02 3.47
N LEU A 474 -24.83 3.90 2.50
CA LEU A 474 -24.46 5.32 2.55
C LEU A 474 -25.41 6.16 3.43
N SER A 475 -26.66 5.71 3.59
CA SER A 475 -27.68 6.42 4.38
C SER A 475 -27.40 6.41 5.89
N SER A 476 -26.69 5.40 6.40
CA SER A 476 -26.40 5.25 7.83
C SER A 476 -25.16 6.01 8.30
N ALA A 477 -24.28 6.43 7.38
CA ALA A 477 -23.08 7.21 7.72
C ALA A 477 -23.37 8.72 7.86
N SER A 478 -24.36 9.24 7.12
CA SER A 478 -24.71 10.67 7.12
C SER A 478 -25.37 11.17 8.40
N THR A 479 -25.94 10.29 9.22
CA THR A 479 -26.64 10.67 10.46
C THR A 479 -25.71 10.82 11.66
N ALA A 480 -24.45 10.40 11.56
CA ALA A 480 -23.49 10.47 12.68
C ALA A 480 -22.65 11.76 12.71
N SER A 481 -22.68 12.61 11.68
CA SER A 481 -21.82 13.81 11.59
C SER A 481 -22.49 15.14 12.00
N ASN A 482 -23.77 15.15 12.40
CA ASN A 482 -24.54 16.37 12.67
C ASN A 482 -24.88 16.56 14.15
N SER A 483 -23.92 16.38 15.06
CA SER A 483 -24.06 16.83 16.45
C SER A 483 -22.78 17.49 16.94
N ALA A 484 -22.59 18.76 16.56
CA ALA A 484 -21.76 19.70 17.30
C ALA A 484 -22.71 20.53 18.19
N PRO A 485 -22.47 20.66 19.50
CA PRO A 485 -23.26 21.56 20.33
C PRO A 485 -22.79 23.01 20.14
N ASN A 486 -23.76 23.93 20.18
CA ASN A 486 -23.55 25.38 20.33
C ASN A 486 -22.87 25.73 21.66
#